data_AF-A0A318RRW2-F1
#
_entry.id   AF-A0A318RRW2-F1
#
_cell.length_a   1.000
_cell.length_b   1.000
_cell.length_c   1.000
_cell.angle_alpha   90.00
_cell.angle_beta   90.00
_cell.angle_gamma   90.00
#
_symmetry.space_group_name_H-M   'P 1'
#
loop_
_entity.id
_entity.type
_entity.pdbx_description
1 polymer ?
#
loop_
_entity_poly.entity_id
_entity_poly.type
_entity_poly.pdbx_seq_one_letter_code
_entity_poly.pdbx_strand_id
1 'polypeptide(L)'
;MKAIPTTHAQALMASIEASLRASGQYLANCEAADSARVQEVRSAGRRVGRILGWSVRTIVSPPAPDSTVNVSVVVMKSTPLHEELMRIRDRKAMQRVINRFNTGLYS
;
A
#
# COMPACT_ATOMS: atom_id res chain seq x y z
N MET A 1 -25.29 1.10 1.98
CA MET A 1 -23.83 0.93 1.87
C MET A 1 -23.55 0.18 0.57
N LYS A 2 -23.08 0.86 -0.49
CA LYS A 2 -22.81 0.21 -1.79
C LYS A 2 -21.46 -0.51 -1.71
N ALA A 3 -21.45 -1.82 -1.91
CA ALA A 3 -20.23 -2.61 -2.04
C ALA A 3 -19.49 -2.15 -3.31
N ILE A 4 -18.27 -1.64 -3.14
CA ILE A 4 -17.38 -1.32 -4.26
C ILE A 4 -17.01 -2.65 -4.92
N PRO A 5 -17.17 -2.81 -6.25
CA PRO A 5 -16.83 -4.06 -6.93
C PRO A 5 -15.34 -4.35 -6.69
N THR A 6 -15.08 -5.51 -6.11
CA THR A 6 -13.78 -5.94 -5.58
C THR A 6 -12.65 -5.85 -6.61
N THR A 7 -12.99 -5.88 -7.90
CA THR A 7 -12.09 -5.74 -9.06
C THR A 7 -11.41 -4.38 -9.16
N HIS A 8 -12.11 -3.26 -8.92
CA HIS A 8 -11.51 -1.93 -9.07
C HIS A 8 -10.47 -1.65 -7.98
N ALA A 9 -10.80 -1.99 -6.73
CA ALA A 9 -9.90 -1.82 -5.60
C ALA A 9 -8.64 -2.69 -5.73
N GLN A 10 -8.80 -3.93 -6.23
CA GLN A 10 -7.68 -4.82 -6.52
C GLN A 10 -6.78 -4.29 -7.63
N ALA A 11 -7.36 -3.79 -8.72
CA ALA A 11 -6.61 -3.19 -9.82
C ALA A 11 -5.82 -1.95 -9.37
N LEU A 12 -6.43 -1.09 -8.56
CA LEU A 12 -5.75 0.07 -7.97
C LEU A 12 -4.57 -0.36 -7.09
N MET A 13 -4.78 -1.34 -6.20
CA MET A 13 -3.69 -1.85 -5.36
C MET A 13 -2.55 -2.45 -6.18
N ALA A 14 -2.85 -3.23 -7.22
CA ALA A 14 -1.84 -3.80 -8.11
C ALA A 14 -1.06 -2.72 -8.87
N SER A 15 -1.74 -1.68 -9.35
CA SER A 15 -1.11 -0.53 -10.01
C SER A 15 -0.17 0.21 -9.05
N ILE A 16 -0.63 0.50 -7.83
CA ILE A 16 0.20 1.15 -6.81
C ILE A 16 1.41 0.28 -6.47
N GLU A 17 1.23 -1.02 -6.25
CA GLU A 17 2.34 -1.94 -5.96
C GLU A 17 3.40 -1.92 -7.07
N ALA A 18 2.98 -2.03 -8.32
CA ALA A 18 3.89 -2.01 -9.47
C ALA A 18 4.68 -0.69 -9.52
N SER A 19 4.02 0.46 -9.36
CA SER A 19 4.69 1.76 -9.40
C SER A 19 5.64 1.97 -8.22
N LEU A 20 5.25 1.58 -7.00
CA LEU A 20 6.13 1.68 -5.84
C LEU A 20 7.38 0.81 -6.01
N ARG A 21 7.24 -0.41 -6.56
CA ARG A 21 8.40 -1.28 -6.82
C ARG A 21 9.33 -0.73 -7.89
N ALA A 22 8.77 -0.12 -8.94
CA ALA A 22 9.54 0.39 -10.06
C ALA A 22 10.25 1.72 -9.75
N SER A 23 9.59 2.65 -9.06
CA SER A 23 10.05 4.03 -8.92
C SER A 23 10.00 4.58 -7.49
N GLY A 24 9.50 3.80 -6.53
CA GLY A 24 9.28 4.27 -5.16
C GLY A 24 8.10 5.24 -5.01
N GLN A 25 7.34 5.49 -6.08
CA GLN A 25 6.19 6.39 -6.05
C GLN A 25 5.06 5.99 -7.00
N TYR A 26 3.84 6.38 -6.65
CA TYR A 26 2.64 6.31 -7.47
C TYR A 26 2.00 7.69 -7.55
N LEU A 27 1.50 8.07 -8.72
CA LEU A 27 0.82 9.34 -8.98
C LEU A 27 -0.58 9.08 -9.54
N ALA A 28 -1.58 9.77 -9.01
CA ALA A 28 -2.92 9.83 -9.59
C ALA A 28 -3.39 11.28 -9.66
N ASN A 29 -4.01 11.66 -10.78
CA ASN A 29 -4.77 12.89 -10.89
C ASN A 29 -6.23 12.59 -10.48
N CYS A 30 -6.79 13.43 -9.62
CA CYS A 30 -8.17 13.31 -9.13
C CYS A 30 -8.84 14.68 -9.20
N GLU A 31 -10.16 14.72 -9.35
CA GLU A 31 -10.91 15.96 -9.10
C GLU A 31 -10.80 16.34 -7.61
N ALA A 32 -10.62 17.63 -7.32
CA ALA A 32 -10.50 18.16 -5.97
C ALA A 32 -11.79 17.93 -5.15
N ALA A 33 -12.95 17.92 -5.81
CA ALA A 33 -14.23 17.62 -5.19
C ALA A 33 -14.38 16.14 -4.83
N ASP A 34 -13.65 15.23 -5.50
CA ASP A 34 -13.73 13.79 -5.27
C ASP A 34 -12.83 13.35 -4.10
N SER A 35 -13.24 13.77 -2.91
CA SER A 35 -12.59 13.38 -1.66
C SER A 35 -12.62 11.86 -1.42
N ALA A 36 -13.60 11.15 -1.98
CA ALA A 36 -13.73 9.71 -1.86
C ALA A 36 -12.59 9.00 -2.61
N ARG A 37 -12.29 9.44 -3.84
CA ARG A 37 -11.17 8.92 -4.63
C ARG A 37 -9.82 9.18 -3.98
N VAL A 38 -9.61 10.38 -3.43
CA VAL A 38 -8.38 10.70 -2.69
C VAL A 38 -8.20 9.76 -1.48
N GLN A 39 -9.29 9.46 -0.74
CA GLN A 39 -9.25 8.51 0.36
C GLN A 39 -9.03 7.07 -0.10
N GLU A 40 -9.61 6.68 -1.24
CA GLU A 40 -9.39 5.36 -1.83
C GLU A 40 -7.90 5.15 -2.12
N VAL A 41 -7.26 6.08 -2.86
CA VAL A 41 -5.81 6.04 -3.16
C VAL A 41 -4.98 6.00 -1.88
N ARG A 42 -5.31 6.84 -0.89
CA ARG A 42 -4.61 6.85 0.41
C ARG A 42 -4.74 5.51 1.14
N SER A 43 -5.93 4.92 1.16
CA SER A 43 -6.20 3.65 1.83
C SER A 43 -5.51 2.47 1.14
N ALA A 44 -5.57 2.41 -0.19
CA ALA A 44 -4.91 1.42 -1.01
C ALA A 44 -3.39 1.53 -0.88
N GLY A 45 -2.84 2.75 -0.96
CA GLY A 45 -1.41 3.02 -0.76
C GLY A 45 -0.89 2.49 0.58
N ARG A 46 -1.58 2.79 1.70
CA ARG A 46 -1.20 2.24 3.02
C ARG A 46 -1.29 0.72 3.08
N ARG A 47 -2.28 0.13 2.42
CA ARG A 47 -2.46 -1.33 2.40
C ARG A 47 -1.33 -2.01 1.62
N VAL A 48 -0.98 -1.47 0.45
CA VAL A 48 0.18 -1.90 -0.34
C VAL A 48 1.48 -1.73 0.45
N GLY A 49 1.69 -0.56 1.08
CA GLY A 49 2.86 -0.35 1.94
C GLY A 49 3.00 -1.41 3.04
N ARG A 50 1.90 -1.79 3.71
CA ARG A 50 1.93 -2.89 4.69
C ARG A 50 2.23 -4.27 4.09
N ILE A 51 1.76 -4.53 2.87
CA ILE A 51 2.02 -5.80 2.16
C ILE A 51 3.50 -5.89 1.77
N LEU A 52 4.05 -4.79 1.25
CA LEU A 52 5.45 -4.69 0.83
C LEU A 52 6.43 -4.54 1.99
N GLY A 53 5.92 -4.24 3.19
CA GLY A 53 6.77 -3.89 4.32
C GLY A 53 7.45 -2.53 4.15
N TRP A 54 6.82 -1.58 3.46
CA TRP A 54 7.33 -0.23 3.24
C TRP A 54 6.51 0.82 3.97
N SER A 55 7.20 1.76 4.61
CA SER A 55 6.60 3.00 5.09
C SER A 55 6.27 3.88 3.89
N VAL A 56 5.00 4.25 3.75
CA VAL A 56 4.54 5.10 2.64
C VAL A 56 3.83 6.33 3.19
N ARG A 57 4.00 7.46 2.48
CA ARG A 57 3.28 8.70 2.76
C ARG A 57 2.44 9.07 1.55
N THR A 58 1.20 9.49 1.80
CA THR A 58 0.35 10.09 0.76
C THR A 58 0.45 11.61 0.86
N ILE A 59 0.76 12.26 -0.25
CA ILE A 59 0.83 13.71 -0.41
C ILE A 59 -0.28 14.10 -1.39
N VAL A 60 -1.00 15.18 -1.10
CA VAL A 60 -2.02 15.73 -2.00
C VAL A 60 -1.59 17.15 -2.32
N SER A 61 -1.49 17.49 -3.60
CA SER A 61 -1.17 18.85 -4.02
C SER A 61 -2.31 19.81 -3.68
N PRO A 62 -2.04 21.12 -3.62
CA PRO A 62 -3.10 22.11 -3.76
C PRO A 62 -3.91 21.88 -5.05
N PRO A 63 -5.20 22.27 -5.09
CA PRO A 63 -5.98 22.24 -6.32
C PRO A 63 -5.37 23.12 -7.41
N ALA A 64 -5.27 22.59 -8.62
CA ALA A 64 -4.91 23.33 -9.82
C ALA A 64 -6.12 24.16 -10.32
N PRO A 65 -5.91 25.10 -11.27
CA PRO A 65 -6.99 25.95 -11.80
C PRO A 65 -8.15 25.18 -12.43
N ASP A 66 -7.89 23.97 -12.92
CA ASP A 66 -8.89 23.04 -13.47
C ASP A 66 -9.62 22.23 -12.38
N SER A 67 -9.45 22.60 -11.11
CA SER A 67 -10.00 21.89 -9.95
C SER A 67 -9.51 20.44 -9.81
N THR A 68 -8.33 20.10 -10.33
CA THR A 68 -7.70 18.79 -10.09
C THR A 68 -6.67 18.85 -8.97
N VAL A 69 -6.42 17.72 -8.33
CA VAL A 69 -5.35 17.51 -7.35
C VAL A 69 -4.51 16.31 -7.75
N ASN A 70 -3.21 16.41 -7.55
CA ASN A 70 -2.29 15.29 -7.68
C ASN A 70 -2.16 14.59 -6.33
N VAL A 71 -2.48 13.30 -6.31
CA VAL A 71 -2.32 12.41 -5.16
C VAL A 71 -1.11 11.53 -5.42
N SER A 72 -0.08 11.71 -4.61
CA SER A 72 1.16 10.93 -4.68
C SER A 72 1.26 9.99 -3.49
N VAL A 73 1.54 8.71 -3.72
CA VAL A 73 1.95 7.75 -2.68
C VAL A 73 3.44 7.51 -2.85
N VAL A 74 4.24 7.82 -1.83
CA VAL A 74 5.71 7.78 -1.92
C VAL A 74 6.25 6.88 -0.81
N VAL A 75 7.21 6.03 -1.15
CA VAL A 75 7.99 5.26 -0.16
C VAL A 75 8.86 6.23 0.62
N MET A 76 8.65 6.28 1.93
CA MET A 76 9.53 6.96 2.86
C MET A 76 10.79 6.10 3.00
N LYS A 77 11.98 6.68 2.85
CA LYS A 77 13.26 5.95 2.99
C LYS A 77 13.18 5.02 4.20
N SER A 78 13.40 3.74 3.93
CA SER A 78 13.47 2.69 4.94
C SER A 78 14.58 3.08 5.91
N THR A 79 14.22 3.41 7.14
CA THR A 79 15.24 3.56 8.19
C THR A 79 15.86 2.18 8.43
N PRO A 80 17.12 2.06 8.87
CA PRO A 80 17.69 0.77 9.25
C PRO A 80 16.80 -0.03 10.21
N LEU A 81 16.12 0.68 11.13
CA LEU A 81 15.10 0.12 12.01
C LEU A 81 13.90 -0.46 11.25
N HIS A 82 13.43 0.21 10.19
CA HIS A 82 12.35 -0.30 9.35
C HIS A 82 12.73 -1.61 8.65
N GLU A 83 13.95 -1.69 8.10
CA GLU A 83 14.46 -2.92 7.48
C GLU A 83 14.56 -4.06 8.49
N GLU A 84 15.06 -3.79 9.69
CA GLU A 84 15.17 -4.78 10.76
C GLU A 84 13.80 -5.27 11.26
N LEU A 85 12.83 -4.36 11.42
CA LEU A 85 11.46 -4.72 11.75
C LEU A 85 10.82 -5.62 10.67
N MET A 86 11.12 -5.38 9.39
CA MET A 86 10.65 -6.25 8.31
C MET A 86 11.32 -7.62 8.34
N ARG A 87 12.64 -7.70 8.56
CA ARG A 87 13.33 -9.00 8.75
C ARG A 87 12.75 -9.80 9.92
N ILE A 88 12.43 -9.15 11.05
CA ILE A 88 11.81 -9.81 12.20
C ILE A 88 10.40 -10.33 11.84
N ARG A 89 9.63 -9.54 11.09
CA ARG A 89 8.28 -9.93 10.66
C ARG A 89 8.31 -11.13 9.72
N ASP A 90 9.22 -11.13 8.74
CA ASP A 90 9.39 -12.23 7.79
C ASP A 90 9.82 -13.51 8.51
N ARG A 91 10.76 -13.40 9.45
CA ARG A 91 11.18 -14.52 10.31
C ARG A 91 10.00 -15.11 11.09
N LYS A 92 9.15 -14.27 11.69
CA LYS A 92 7.95 -14.73 12.41
C LYS A 92 6.91 -15.35 11.47
N ALA A 93 6.76 -14.84 10.25
CA ALA A 93 5.87 -15.43 9.25
C ALA A 93 6.35 -16.84 8.87
N MET A 94 7.65 -17.00 8.59
CA MET A 94 8.25 -18.31 8.32
C MET A 94 8.12 -19.28 9.50
N GLN A 95 8.37 -18.81 10.72
CA GLN A 95 8.23 -19.65 11.92
C GLN A 95 6.81 -20.19 12.07
N ARG A 96 5.78 -19.37 11.78
CA ARG A 96 4.38 -19.81 11.81
C ARG A 96 4.10 -20.89 10.77
N VAL A 97 4.67 -20.76 9.57
CA VAL A 97 4.55 -21.77 8.51
C VAL A 97 5.21 -23.08 8.95
N ILE A 98 6.44 -23.04 9.46
CA ILE A 98 7.17 -24.22 9.97
C ILE A 98 6.39 -24.91 11.09
N ASN A 99 5.93 -24.14 12.08
CA ASN A 99 5.17 -24.70 13.21
C ASN A 99 3.87 -25.37 12.73
N ARG A 100 3.20 -24.81 11.72
CA ARG A 100 1.99 -25.40 11.14
C ARG A 100 2.28 -26.74 10.42
N PHE A 101 3.41 -26.85 9.72
CA PHE A 101 3.83 -28.11 9.12
C PHE A 101 4.14 -29.17 10.19
N ASN A 102 4.84 -28.78 11.26
CA ASN A 102 5.18 -29.71 12.33
C ASN A 102 3.94 -30.21 13.10
N THR A 103 2.91 -29.38 13.32
CA THR A 103 1.68 -29.82 13.98
C THR A 103 0.78 -30.70 13.10
N GLY A 104 0.92 -30.64 11.77
CA GLY A 104 0.16 -31.46 10.83
C GLY A 104 0.78 -32.83 10.53
N LEU A 105 2.03 -33.07 10.92
CA LEU A 105 2.73 -34.35 10.77
C LEU A 105 2.55 -35.30 11.97
N TYR A 106 1.92 -34.83 13.05
CA TYR A 106 1.63 -35.60 14.27
C TYR A 106 0.12 -35.69 14.58
N SER A 107 -0.74 -35.60 13.56
CA SER A 107 -2.18 -35.93 13.64
C SER A 107 -2.47 -37.08 12.68
#